data_AF-A0A7X8WJS9-F1
#
_entry.id   AF-A0A7X8WJS9-F1
#
_cell.length_a   1.000
_cell.length_b   1.000
_cell.length_c   1.000
_cell.angle_alpha   90.00
_cell.angle_beta   90.00
_cell.angle_gamma   90.00
#
_symmetry.space_group_name_H-M   'P 1'
#
loop_
_entity.id
_entity.type
_entity.pdbx_description
1 polymer ?
#
loop_
_entity_poly.entity_id
_entity_poly.type
_entity_poly.pdbx_seq_one_letter_code
_entity_poly.pdbx_strand_id
1 'polypeptide(L)'
;MHRISRRFRSNLVESRFTPIIFTLIVISMRLGLFLSVGIKHHDYKTSFVWQAICPIFANDWVSFAGSTLSIFVIAFIFSNLNTRYTLMRFRTSLPFALVLFLLSIHPLFLRMSPNYISTIFILLSFSPLIESYQHHTPRSFAFKSGILIAIAATFQVFALVFLPLWWYGEWSMHGLKTKSFIALMLGVLLVLWNVAGFYFLFDNIESFLTPLTHLGKLNLAAPQYTTIQWVGIALLSLLTVILILLDTKVFRRERVITQKTLSFII
;
A
#
# COMPACT_ATOMS: atom_id res chain seq x y z
N MET A 1 -21.40 4.99 40.48
CA MET A 1 -20.93 3.78 39.75
C MET A 1 -21.28 3.71 38.25
N HIS A 2 -22.33 4.40 37.76
CA HIS A 2 -22.81 4.24 36.38
C HIS A 2 -21.96 4.89 35.26
N ARG A 3 -21.10 5.88 35.59
CA ARG A 3 -20.18 6.52 34.61
C ARG A 3 -18.92 5.69 34.35
N ILE A 4 -18.40 5.00 35.36
CA ILE A 4 -17.15 4.22 35.26
C ILE A 4 -17.38 2.96 34.42
N SER A 5 -18.47 2.23 34.64
CA SER A 5 -18.81 1.05 33.83
C SER A 5 -19.11 1.39 32.37
N ARG A 6 -19.73 2.55 32.11
CA ARG A 6 -20.00 3.02 30.73
C ARG A 6 -18.73 3.45 30.01
N ARG A 7 -17.78 4.10 30.71
CA ARG A 7 -16.43 4.40 30.19
C ARG A 7 -15.63 3.12 29.95
N PHE A 8 -15.70 2.14 30.84
CA PHE A 8 -15.00 0.87 30.70
C PHE A 8 -15.55 0.06 29.53
N ARG A 9 -16.88 0.04 29.38
CA ARG A 9 -17.55 -0.64 28.27
C ARG A 9 -17.33 0.08 26.94
N SER A 10 -17.37 1.41 26.85
CA SER A 10 -16.97 2.09 25.60
C SER A 10 -15.48 1.89 25.29
N ASN A 11 -14.61 1.95 26.29
CA ASN A 11 -13.16 1.87 26.08
C ASN A 11 -12.67 0.45 25.71
N LEU A 12 -13.29 -0.60 26.25
CA LEU A 12 -12.95 -2.00 25.93
C LEU A 12 -13.77 -2.57 24.77
N VAL A 13 -15.06 -2.23 24.64
CA VAL A 13 -15.92 -2.78 23.59
C VAL A 13 -15.74 -2.03 22.26
N GLU A 14 -15.29 -0.77 22.26
CA GLU A 14 -14.98 -0.04 21.01
C GLU A 14 -13.50 -0.15 20.56
N SER A 15 -12.67 -0.98 21.21
CA SER A 15 -11.28 -1.27 20.78
C SER A 15 -10.39 -0.01 20.59
N ARG A 16 -10.73 1.12 21.22
CA ARG A 16 -10.07 2.41 20.97
C ARG A 16 -8.63 2.47 21.51
N PHE A 17 -8.32 1.69 22.54
CA PHE A 17 -6.96 1.55 23.10
C PHE A 17 -6.10 0.49 22.41
N THR A 18 -6.73 -0.45 21.72
CA THR A 18 -6.05 -1.53 21.00
C THR A 18 -4.96 -1.03 20.03
N PRO A 19 -5.20 0.00 19.18
CA PRO A 19 -4.14 0.51 18.31
C PRO A 19 -2.96 1.13 19.08
N ILE A 20 -3.22 1.80 20.22
CA ILE A 20 -2.16 2.41 21.04
C ILE A 20 -1.25 1.33 21.63
N ILE A 21 -1.84 0.24 22.16
CA ILE A 21 -1.07 -0.89 22.70
C ILE A 21 -0.18 -1.49 21.59
N PHE A 22 -0.73 -1.72 20.40
CA PHE A 22 0.05 -2.22 19.26
C PHE A 22 1.17 -1.28 18.83
N THR A 23 0.95 0.04 18.84
CA THR A 23 2.01 1.00 18.52
C THR A 23 3.17 0.92 19.50
N LEU A 24 2.90 0.82 20.80
CA LEU A 24 3.93 0.71 21.84
C LEU A 24 4.72 -0.60 21.72
N ILE A 25 4.03 -1.71 21.50
CA ILE A 25 4.67 -3.03 21.30
C ILE A 25 5.61 -2.98 20.08
N VAL A 26 5.15 -2.41 18.97
CA VAL A 26 5.93 -2.34 17.74
C VAL A 26 7.13 -1.41 17.88
N ILE A 27 7.00 -0.27 18.57
CA ILE A 27 8.14 0.61 18.87
C ILE A 27 9.19 -0.14 19.69
N SER A 28 8.76 -0.82 20.77
CA SER A 28 9.66 -1.61 21.61
C SER A 28 10.36 -2.72 20.83
N MET A 29 9.60 -3.48 20.02
CA MET A 29 10.14 -4.54 19.16
C MET A 29 11.16 -3.99 18.16
N ARG A 30 10.86 -2.87 17.50
CA ARG A 30 11.76 -2.25 16.51
C ARG A 30 13.02 -1.69 17.16
N LEU A 31 12.92 -1.09 18.34
CA LEU A 31 14.08 -0.67 19.12
C LEU A 31 14.96 -1.88 19.49
N GLY A 32 14.34 -2.98 19.93
CA GLY A 32 15.05 -4.23 20.20
C GLY A 32 15.79 -4.77 18.96
N LEU A 33 15.14 -4.77 17.79
CA LEU A 33 15.75 -5.18 16.53
C LEU A 33 16.88 -4.24 16.07
N PHE A 34 16.70 -2.93 16.24
CA PHE A 34 17.71 -1.93 15.91
C PHE A 34 18.98 -2.10 16.74
N LEU A 35 18.82 -2.34 18.06
CA LEU A 35 19.95 -2.55 18.97
C LEU A 35 20.68 -3.89 18.74
N SER A 36 19.99 -4.92 18.22
CA SER A 36 20.57 -6.26 18.06
C SER A 36 21.21 -6.51 16.70
N VAL A 37 20.61 -6.03 15.60
CA VAL A 37 21.05 -6.35 14.23
C VAL A 37 21.68 -5.15 13.50
N GLY A 38 21.36 -3.91 13.93
CA GLY A 38 21.79 -2.70 13.22
C GLY A 38 21.13 -2.52 11.84
N ILE A 39 21.45 -1.41 11.17
CA ILE A 39 20.87 -1.07 9.86
C ILE A 39 21.73 -1.63 8.72
N LYS A 40 21.12 -2.47 7.88
CA LYS A 40 21.75 -2.95 6.63
C LYS A 40 21.61 -1.91 5.53
N HIS A 41 22.73 -1.49 4.96
CA HIS A 41 22.79 -0.52 3.87
C HIS A 41 22.49 -1.20 2.52
N HIS A 42 21.59 -0.61 1.75
CA HIS A 42 21.19 -1.04 0.39
C HIS A 42 21.14 0.18 -0.53
N ASP A 43 21.75 0.07 -1.72
CA ASP A 43 21.71 1.15 -2.70
C ASP A 43 20.45 1.08 -3.54
N TYR A 44 19.57 2.06 -3.37
CA TYR A 44 18.33 2.17 -4.14
C TYR A 44 18.57 2.92 -5.45
N LYS A 45 19.12 2.22 -6.45
CA LYS A 45 19.33 2.78 -7.82
C LYS A 45 18.04 2.85 -8.67
N THR A 46 16.91 2.41 -8.12
CA THR A 46 15.61 2.24 -8.81
C THR A 46 14.67 3.45 -8.64
N SER A 47 15.21 4.56 -8.14
CA SER A 47 14.47 5.80 -7.86
C SER A 47 15.03 6.96 -8.68
N PHE A 48 14.16 7.89 -9.08
CA PHE A 48 14.56 9.15 -9.68
C PHE A 48 15.02 10.14 -8.60
N VAL A 49 14.14 10.44 -7.63
CA VAL A 49 14.37 11.55 -6.68
C VAL A 49 15.09 11.11 -5.39
N TRP A 50 15.03 9.82 -5.03
CA TRP A 50 15.57 9.35 -3.76
C TRP A 50 17.07 9.58 -3.61
N GLN A 51 17.84 9.59 -4.70
CA GLN A 51 19.28 9.82 -4.65
C GLN A 51 19.62 11.21 -4.07
N ALA A 52 18.79 12.22 -4.33
CA ALA A 52 18.96 13.56 -3.77
C ALA A 52 18.58 13.63 -2.26
N ILE A 53 17.64 12.78 -1.82
CA ILE A 53 17.12 12.77 -0.45
C ILE A 53 17.92 11.82 0.46
N CYS A 54 18.55 10.79 -0.10
CA CYS A 54 19.32 9.77 0.60
C CYS A 54 20.35 10.33 1.61
N PRO A 55 21.10 11.42 1.32
CA PRO A 55 22.08 11.99 2.26
C PRO A 55 21.46 12.44 3.60
N ILE A 56 20.19 12.86 3.61
CA ILE A 56 19.49 13.27 4.84
C ILE A 56 19.33 12.08 5.80
N PHE A 57 19.22 10.87 5.25
CA PHE A 57 19.05 9.62 5.99
C PHE A 57 20.36 8.84 6.17
N ALA A 58 21.51 9.50 6.01
CA ALA A 58 22.82 8.90 6.24
C ALA A 58 23.06 8.54 7.71
N ASN A 59 22.45 9.26 8.65
CA ASN A 59 22.50 8.91 10.06
C ASN A 59 21.50 7.77 10.37
N ASP A 60 21.99 6.70 10.98
CA ASP A 60 21.22 5.50 11.31
C ASP A 60 19.98 5.81 12.18
N TRP A 61 20.10 6.73 13.15
CA TRP A 61 18.98 7.13 14.00
C TRP A 61 17.91 7.89 13.22
N VAL A 62 18.31 8.76 12.30
CA VAL A 62 17.39 9.52 11.44
C VAL A 62 16.69 8.58 10.47
N SER A 63 17.41 7.61 9.92
CA SER A 63 16.85 6.57 9.05
C SER A 63 15.85 5.68 9.79
N PHE A 64 16.15 5.29 11.03
CA PHE A 64 15.25 4.54 11.90
C PHE A 64 13.99 5.34 12.27
N ALA A 65 14.14 6.62 12.64
CA ALA A 65 13.02 7.49 12.96
C ALA A 65 12.13 7.73 11.73
N GLY A 66 12.74 7.94 10.56
CA GLY A 66 12.02 8.10 9.30
C GLY A 66 11.24 6.84 8.90
N SER A 67 11.84 5.67 9.03
CA SER A 67 11.19 4.40 8.68
C SER A 67 10.05 4.05 9.63
N THR A 68 10.24 4.24 10.94
CA THR A 68 9.20 4.03 11.96
C THR A 68 8.01 4.96 11.69
N LEU A 69 8.25 6.26 11.53
CA LEU A 69 7.21 7.24 11.23
C LEU A 69 6.45 6.89 9.95
N SER A 70 7.17 6.50 8.89
CA SER A 70 6.54 6.13 7.61
C SER A 70 5.63 4.92 7.75
N ILE A 71 6.03 3.89 8.51
CA ILE A 71 5.19 2.72 8.75
C ILE A 71 3.92 3.10 9.53
N PHE A 72 4.04 3.99 10.52
CA PHE A 72 2.87 4.51 11.23
C PHE A 72 1.91 5.25 10.29
N VAL A 73 2.44 6.09 9.41
CA VAL A 73 1.63 6.80 8.39
C VAL A 73 0.95 5.80 7.45
N ILE A 74 1.67 4.79 6.95
CA ILE A 74 1.13 3.75 6.07
C ILE A 74 -0.01 2.99 6.78
N ALA A 75 0.23 2.53 8.01
CA ALA A 75 -0.79 1.81 8.78
C ALA A 75 -2.02 2.69 9.07
N PHE A 76 -1.80 3.97 9.38
CA PHE A 76 -2.88 4.93 9.61
C PHE A 76 -3.72 5.16 8.35
N ILE A 77 -3.09 5.41 7.20
CA ILE A 77 -3.80 5.58 5.93
C ILE A 77 -4.58 4.31 5.59
N PHE A 78 -3.96 3.13 5.74
CA PHE A 78 -4.63 1.85 5.48
C PHE A 78 -5.85 1.64 6.38
N SER A 79 -5.73 1.96 7.68
CA SER A 79 -6.85 1.93 8.61
C SER A 79 -7.96 2.91 8.22
N ASN A 80 -7.60 4.13 7.80
CA ASN A 80 -8.55 5.15 7.38
C ASN A 80 -9.30 4.72 6.11
N LEU A 81 -8.60 4.14 5.13
CA LEU A 81 -9.22 3.54 3.93
C LEU A 81 -10.21 2.44 4.32
N ASN A 82 -9.82 1.56 5.25
CA ASN A 82 -10.70 0.51 5.74
C ASN A 82 -11.96 1.07 6.42
N THR A 83 -11.81 2.09 7.28
CA THR A 83 -12.96 2.72 7.98
C THR A 83 -13.86 3.50 7.02
N ARG A 84 -13.29 4.23 6.06
CA ARG A 84 -14.04 5.10 5.14
C ARG A 84 -14.82 4.30 4.11
N TYR A 85 -14.22 3.26 3.55
CA TYR A 85 -14.83 2.46 2.47
C TYR A 85 -15.40 1.12 2.96
N THR A 86 -15.29 0.83 4.26
CA THR A 86 -15.77 -0.42 4.88
C THR A 86 -15.26 -1.65 4.12
N LEU A 87 -13.95 -1.67 3.81
CA LEU A 87 -13.33 -2.78 3.07
C LEU A 87 -13.47 -4.10 3.83
N MET A 88 -13.22 -4.06 5.14
CA MET A 88 -13.61 -5.11 6.08
C MET A 88 -14.89 -4.71 6.79
N ARG A 89 -15.91 -5.56 6.70
CA ARG A 89 -17.26 -5.33 7.25
C ARG A 89 -17.30 -5.26 8.78
N PHE A 90 -16.27 -5.77 9.46
CA PHE A 90 -16.16 -5.74 10.91
C PHE A 90 -15.42 -4.48 11.40
N ARG A 91 -15.98 -3.81 12.42
CA ARG A 91 -15.29 -2.73 13.13
C ARG A 91 -14.16 -3.31 13.99
N THR A 92 -13.00 -3.51 13.39
CA THR A 92 -11.80 -3.98 14.09
C THR A 92 -10.63 -3.05 13.80
N SER A 93 -9.74 -2.90 14.79
CA SER A 93 -8.42 -2.26 14.65
C SER A 93 -7.37 -3.18 14.00
N LEU A 94 -7.82 -4.34 13.51
CA LEU A 94 -6.98 -5.39 12.93
C LEU A 94 -6.21 -4.93 11.67
N PRO A 95 -6.79 -4.20 10.70
CA PRO A 95 -6.04 -3.73 9.54
C PRO A 95 -4.83 -2.86 9.92
N PHE A 96 -5.01 -2.00 10.94
CA PHE A 96 -3.94 -1.15 11.46
C PHE A 96 -2.82 -1.97 12.11
N ALA A 97 -3.20 -2.91 12.98
CA ALA A 97 -2.25 -3.76 13.70
C ALA A 97 -1.47 -4.68 12.74
N LEU A 98 -2.15 -5.28 11.76
CA LEU A 98 -1.56 -6.19 10.80
C LEU A 98 -0.46 -5.51 9.99
N VAL A 99 -0.74 -4.32 9.44
CA VAL A 99 0.26 -3.56 8.66
C VAL A 99 1.45 -3.18 9.53
N LEU A 100 1.21 -2.74 10.77
CA LEU A 100 2.27 -2.38 11.70
C LEU A 100 3.22 -3.55 12.01
N PHE A 101 2.66 -4.72 12.32
CA PHE A 101 3.47 -5.90 12.61
C PHE A 101 4.21 -6.40 11.38
N LEU A 102 3.51 -6.53 10.24
CA LEU A 102 4.09 -7.06 9.00
C LEU A 102 5.33 -6.27 8.58
N LEU A 103 5.26 -4.94 8.64
CA LEU A 103 6.37 -4.04 8.29
C LEU A 103 7.41 -3.88 9.41
N SER A 104 7.24 -4.55 10.55
CA SER A 104 8.15 -4.43 11.70
C SER A 104 8.83 -5.73 12.11
N ILE A 105 8.43 -6.87 11.53
CA ILE A 105 9.03 -8.18 11.85
C ILE A 105 10.47 -8.32 11.34
N HIS A 106 10.80 -7.71 10.20
CA HIS A 106 12.07 -7.95 9.52
C HIS A 106 13.05 -6.77 9.63
N PRO A 107 14.36 -6.99 9.90
CA PRO A 107 15.36 -5.93 10.04
C PRO A 107 15.58 -5.08 8.78
N LEU A 108 15.22 -5.58 7.59
CA LEU A 108 15.23 -4.80 6.34
C LEU A 108 14.35 -3.55 6.42
N PHE A 109 13.29 -3.59 7.23
CA PHE A 109 12.36 -2.47 7.34
C PHE A 109 12.84 -1.37 8.31
N LEU A 110 14.00 -1.54 8.97
CA LEU A 110 14.55 -0.56 9.89
C LEU A 110 15.13 0.66 9.17
N ARG A 111 15.61 0.51 7.94
CA ARG A 111 16.15 1.61 7.14
C ARG A 111 15.05 2.36 6.41
N MET A 112 15.17 3.68 6.34
CA MET A 112 14.32 4.48 5.46
C MET A 112 14.63 4.15 3.99
N SER A 113 13.57 3.91 3.21
CA SER A 113 13.66 3.50 1.81
C SER A 113 12.65 4.28 0.96
N PRO A 114 12.91 4.46 -0.36
CA PRO A 114 11.97 5.14 -1.24
C PRO A 114 10.64 4.40 -1.36
N ASN A 115 10.65 3.09 -1.10
CA ASN A 115 9.46 2.25 -1.13
C ASN A 115 8.38 2.73 -0.16
N TYR A 116 8.75 3.28 1.00
CA TYR A 116 7.77 3.77 1.97
C TYR A 116 6.99 4.98 1.45
N ILE A 117 7.71 5.96 0.91
CA ILE A 117 7.11 7.17 0.33
C ILE A 117 6.24 6.78 -0.86
N SER A 118 6.75 5.94 -1.76
CA SER A 118 5.97 5.39 -2.87
C SER A 118 4.70 4.69 -2.39
N THR A 119 4.78 3.85 -1.34
CA THR A 119 3.63 3.12 -0.78
C THR A 119 2.58 4.07 -0.22
N ILE A 120 2.99 5.17 0.44
CA ILE A 120 2.07 6.19 0.94
C ILE A 120 1.26 6.79 -0.21
N PHE A 121 1.92 7.20 -1.30
CA PHE A 121 1.23 7.77 -2.46
C PHE A 121 0.33 6.76 -3.19
N ILE A 122 0.76 5.50 -3.31
CA ILE A 122 -0.07 4.42 -3.84
C ILE A 122 -1.33 4.25 -2.98
N LEU A 123 -1.19 4.19 -1.65
CA LEU A 123 -2.34 4.07 -0.75
C LEU A 123 -3.29 5.26 -0.88
N LEU A 124 -2.75 6.48 -0.97
CA LEU A 124 -3.57 7.68 -1.19
C LEU A 124 -4.31 7.64 -2.53
N SER A 125 -3.74 7.03 -3.57
CA SER A 125 -4.38 6.89 -4.89
C SER A 125 -5.58 5.93 -4.91
N PHE A 126 -5.77 5.10 -3.88
CA PHE A 126 -7.01 4.32 -3.73
C PHE A 126 -8.21 5.19 -3.38
N SER A 127 -8.02 6.28 -2.62
CA SER A 127 -9.11 7.17 -2.24
C SER A 127 -9.85 7.76 -3.45
N PRO A 128 -9.18 8.44 -4.41
CA PRO A 128 -9.86 8.93 -5.61
C PRO A 128 -10.37 7.79 -6.50
N LEU A 129 -9.69 6.64 -6.55
CA LEU A 129 -10.20 5.47 -7.31
C LEU A 129 -11.57 5.03 -6.79
N ILE A 130 -11.74 4.88 -5.48
CA ILE A 130 -13.03 4.45 -4.90
C ILE A 130 -14.05 5.59 -4.92
N GLU A 131 -13.64 6.84 -4.70
CA GLU A 131 -14.53 8.02 -4.81
C GLU A 131 -15.08 8.20 -6.22
N SER A 132 -14.32 7.81 -7.25
CA SER A 132 -14.77 7.90 -8.64
C SER A 132 -16.09 7.16 -8.86
N TYR A 133 -16.32 6.05 -8.14
CA TYR A 133 -17.55 5.26 -8.18
C TYR A 133 -18.75 5.97 -7.55
N GLN A 134 -18.51 6.78 -6.50
CA GLN A 134 -19.58 7.41 -5.73
C GLN A 134 -20.06 8.73 -6.34
N HIS A 135 -19.27 9.35 -7.22
CA HIS A 135 -19.53 10.69 -7.74
C HIS A 135 -19.76 10.72 -9.26
N HIS A 136 -20.57 11.67 -9.73
CA HIS A 136 -20.92 11.82 -11.15
C HIS A 136 -19.77 12.30 -12.06
N THR A 137 -18.59 12.62 -11.51
CA THR A 137 -17.42 13.17 -12.24
C THR A 137 -16.20 12.23 -12.24
N PRO A 138 -16.32 10.99 -12.77
CA PRO A 138 -15.27 9.96 -12.66
C PRO A 138 -13.93 10.39 -13.30
N ARG A 139 -13.97 11.24 -14.34
CA ARG A 139 -12.77 11.72 -15.05
C ARG A 139 -11.78 12.45 -14.14
N SER A 140 -12.28 13.34 -13.28
CA SER A 140 -11.41 14.14 -12.42
C SER A 140 -10.73 13.28 -11.36
N PHE A 141 -11.41 12.25 -10.87
CA PHE A 141 -10.88 11.34 -9.87
C PHE A 141 -9.85 10.38 -10.48
N ALA A 142 -10.12 9.85 -11.68
CA ALA A 142 -9.16 9.04 -12.43
C ALA A 142 -7.87 9.81 -12.74
N PHE A 143 -7.97 11.09 -13.12
CA PHE A 143 -6.80 11.97 -13.31
C PHE A 143 -5.98 12.15 -12.02
N LYS A 144 -6.65 12.46 -10.89
CA LYS A 144 -5.99 12.59 -9.58
C LYS A 144 -5.31 11.29 -9.15
N SER A 145 -5.96 10.16 -9.39
CA SER A 145 -5.41 8.84 -9.11
C SER A 145 -4.15 8.57 -9.93
N GLY A 146 -4.18 8.86 -11.24
CA GLY A 146 -3.01 8.75 -12.13
C GLY A 146 -1.83 9.62 -11.70
N ILE A 147 -2.09 10.88 -11.29
CA ILE A 147 -1.04 11.77 -10.75
C ILE A 147 -0.38 11.16 -9.51
N LEU A 148 -1.17 10.65 -8.55
CA LEU A 148 -0.63 10.09 -7.32
C LEU A 148 0.23 8.84 -7.59
N ILE A 149 -0.18 7.98 -8.53
CA ILE A 149 0.62 6.83 -8.95
C ILE A 149 1.94 7.27 -9.58
N ALA A 150 1.92 8.31 -10.41
CA ALA A 150 3.15 8.79 -11.06
C ALA A 150 4.09 9.53 -10.09
N ILE A 151 3.54 10.21 -9.08
CA ILE A 151 4.35 10.73 -7.97
C ILE A 151 4.99 9.55 -7.21
N ALA A 152 4.25 8.48 -6.94
CA ALA A 152 4.80 7.27 -6.34
C ALA A 152 5.93 6.68 -7.22
N ALA A 153 5.72 6.62 -8.53
CA ALA A 153 6.70 6.13 -9.51
C ALA A 153 8.00 6.94 -9.54
N THR A 154 7.91 8.23 -9.21
CA THR A 154 9.08 9.11 -9.11
C THR A 154 9.98 8.70 -7.95
N PHE A 155 9.39 8.19 -6.85
CA PHE A 155 10.15 7.63 -5.74
C PHE A 155 10.58 6.18 -6.02
N GLN A 156 9.71 5.35 -6.56
CA GLN A 156 10.04 3.96 -6.90
C GLN A 156 9.42 3.58 -8.24
N VAL A 157 10.25 3.33 -9.25
CA VAL A 157 9.79 3.08 -10.63
C VAL A 157 8.79 1.92 -10.75
N PHE A 158 8.90 0.91 -9.89
CA PHE A 158 7.99 -0.25 -9.85
C PHE A 158 6.55 0.12 -9.48
N ALA A 159 6.28 1.34 -8.97
CA ALA A 159 4.92 1.80 -8.77
C ALA A 159 4.10 1.81 -10.07
N LEU A 160 4.76 1.98 -11.24
CA LEU A 160 4.11 1.91 -12.54
C LEU A 160 3.53 0.53 -12.86
N VAL A 161 4.09 -0.54 -12.27
CA VAL A 161 3.58 -1.92 -12.43
C VAL A 161 2.18 -2.05 -11.85
N PHE A 162 1.77 -1.16 -10.95
CA PHE A 162 0.41 -1.15 -10.43
C PHE A 162 -0.61 -0.48 -11.36
N LEU A 163 -0.21 0.23 -12.42
CA LEU A 163 -1.16 0.88 -13.34
C LEU A 163 -2.25 -0.05 -13.93
N PRO A 164 -1.94 -1.29 -14.35
CA PRO A 164 -2.95 -2.24 -14.81
C PRO A 164 -3.99 -2.58 -13.74
N LEU A 165 -3.62 -2.57 -12.46
CA LEU A 165 -4.56 -2.80 -11.35
C LEU A 165 -5.56 -1.63 -11.24
N TRP A 166 -5.10 -0.40 -11.41
CA TRP A 166 -5.97 0.78 -11.43
C TRP A 166 -6.87 0.81 -12.67
N TRP A 167 -6.35 0.36 -13.81
CA TRP A 167 -7.17 0.14 -15.00
C TRP A 167 -8.28 -0.86 -14.69
N TYR A 168 -7.94 -2.04 -14.16
CA TYR A 168 -8.93 -3.04 -13.81
C TYR A 168 -9.97 -2.50 -12.81
N GLY A 169 -9.53 -1.71 -11.83
CA GLY A 169 -10.41 -1.01 -10.89
C GLY A 169 -11.42 -0.09 -11.58
N GLU A 170 -10.95 0.81 -12.45
CA GLU A 170 -11.83 1.70 -13.24
C GLU A 170 -12.76 0.92 -14.18
N TRP A 171 -12.26 -0.17 -14.79
CA TRP A 171 -13.08 -1.01 -15.67
C TRP A 171 -14.22 -1.67 -14.89
N SER A 172 -13.92 -2.27 -13.74
CA SER A 172 -14.89 -2.94 -12.87
C SER A 172 -15.96 -1.98 -12.36
N MET A 173 -15.59 -0.74 -12.01
CA MET A 173 -16.51 0.26 -11.44
C MET A 173 -17.40 0.96 -12.49
N HIS A 174 -16.86 1.26 -13.68
CA HIS A 174 -17.52 2.16 -14.62
C HIS A 174 -17.81 1.57 -15.99
N GLY A 175 -17.34 0.36 -16.30
CA GLY A 175 -17.44 -0.22 -17.64
C GLY A 175 -16.68 0.62 -18.67
N LEU A 176 -15.34 0.52 -18.68
CA LEU A 176 -14.42 1.05 -19.71
C LEU A 176 -14.84 2.40 -20.33
N LYS A 177 -15.08 3.42 -19.50
CA LYS A 177 -15.25 4.79 -20.01
C LYS A 177 -13.90 5.28 -20.52
N THR A 178 -13.70 5.26 -21.84
CA THR A 178 -12.47 5.71 -22.52
C THR A 178 -11.99 7.09 -22.03
N LYS A 179 -12.93 8.00 -21.74
CA LYS A 179 -12.68 9.33 -21.17
C LYS A 179 -12.02 9.30 -19.77
N SER A 180 -12.35 8.32 -18.92
CA SER A 180 -11.76 8.14 -17.59
C SER A 180 -10.36 7.53 -17.71
N PHE A 181 -10.24 6.52 -18.58
CA PHE A 181 -8.99 5.87 -18.90
C PHE A 181 -7.93 6.85 -19.45
N ILE A 182 -8.30 7.67 -20.44
CA ILE A 182 -7.42 8.69 -21.01
C ILE A 182 -7.02 9.70 -19.92
N ALA A 183 -7.93 10.08 -19.03
CA ALA A 183 -7.60 11.00 -17.94
C ALA A 183 -6.59 10.40 -16.95
N LEU A 184 -6.71 9.11 -16.62
CA LEU A 184 -5.72 8.42 -15.79
C LEU A 184 -4.34 8.41 -16.46
N MET A 185 -4.28 8.05 -17.75
CA MET A 185 -3.03 8.05 -18.52
C MET A 185 -2.42 9.45 -18.64
N LEU A 186 -3.23 10.48 -18.89
CA LEU A 186 -2.77 11.87 -18.93
C LEU A 186 -2.21 12.33 -17.58
N GLY A 187 -2.82 11.92 -16.46
CA GLY A 187 -2.31 12.21 -15.13
C GLY A 187 -0.92 11.62 -14.90
N VAL A 188 -0.70 10.39 -15.35
CA VAL A 188 0.61 9.73 -15.27
C VAL A 188 1.64 10.40 -16.18
N LEU A 189 1.26 10.62 -17.44
CA LEU A 189 2.12 11.23 -18.45
C LEU A 189 2.56 12.63 -18.02
N LEU A 190 1.65 13.44 -17.45
CA LEU A 190 1.96 14.78 -16.98
C LEU A 190 3.12 14.78 -15.98
N VAL A 191 3.07 13.93 -14.95
CA VAL A 191 4.11 13.89 -13.92
C VAL A 191 5.43 13.38 -14.51
N LEU A 192 5.40 12.28 -15.27
CA LEU A 192 6.60 11.74 -15.90
C LEU A 192 7.24 12.71 -16.89
N TRP A 193 6.43 13.47 -17.64
CA TRP A 193 6.90 14.51 -18.55
C TRP A 193 7.59 15.65 -17.79
N ASN A 194 7.03 16.08 -16.66
CA ASN A 194 7.67 17.10 -15.81
C ASN A 194 9.01 16.60 -15.24
N VAL A 195 9.06 15.34 -14.78
CA VAL A 195 10.31 14.72 -14.30
C VAL A 195 11.33 14.63 -15.43
N ALA A 196 10.94 14.17 -16.62
CA ALA A 196 11.82 14.09 -17.79
C ALA A 196 12.35 15.48 -18.20
N GLY A 197 11.46 16.49 -18.21
CA GLY A 197 11.84 17.88 -18.50
C GLY A 197 12.84 18.43 -17.49
N PHE A 198 12.69 18.11 -16.20
CA PHE A 198 13.65 18.49 -15.17
C PHE A 198 15.04 17.88 -15.45
N TYR A 199 15.13 16.56 -15.68
CA TYR A 199 16.42 15.91 -15.97
C TYR A 199 17.05 16.39 -17.30
N PHE A 200 16.24 16.75 -18.28
CA PHE A 200 16.71 17.32 -19.54
C PHE A 200 17.35 18.70 -19.34
N LEU A 201 16.80 19.54 -18.47
CA LEU A 201 17.36 20.86 -18.16
C LEU A 201 18.71 20.80 -17.44
N PHE A 202 18.95 19.76 -16.63
CA PHE A 202 20.21 19.55 -15.90
C PHE A 202 21.20 18.64 -16.64
N ASP A 203 20.94 18.35 -17.92
CA ASP A 203 21.78 17.52 -18.79
C ASP A 203 22.14 16.14 -18.19
N ASN A 204 21.22 15.57 -17.40
CA ASN A 204 21.42 14.29 -16.69
C ASN A 204 20.39 13.25 -17.14
N ILE A 205 20.39 12.96 -18.43
CA ILE A 205 19.46 12.02 -19.07
C ILE A 205 19.73 10.58 -18.59
N GLU A 206 20.98 10.24 -18.27
CA GLU A 206 21.35 8.90 -17.78
C GLU A 206 20.67 8.55 -16.45
N SER A 207 20.56 9.52 -15.54
CA SER A 207 19.87 9.32 -14.25
C SER A 207 18.37 9.11 -14.43
N PHE A 208 17.76 9.68 -15.46
CA PHE A 208 16.38 9.41 -15.81
C PHE A 208 16.19 8.01 -16.42
N LEU A 209 17.11 7.56 -17.27
CA LEU A 209 16.99 6.25 -17.92
C LEU A 209 17.30 5.09 -16.96
N THR A 210 18.19 5.28 -15.98
CA THR A 210 18.65 4.20 -15.09
C THR A 210 17.48 3.46 -14.39
N PRO A 211 16.53 4.12 -13.70
CA PRO A 211 15.38 3.45 -13.10
C PRO A 211 14.50 2.72 -14.12
N LEU A 212 14.29 3.29 -15.31
CA LEU A 212 13.47 2.69 -16.37
C LEU A 212 14.12 1.41 -16.91
N THR A 213 15.45 1.37 -17.05
CA THR A 213 16.14 0.14 -17.46
C THR A 213 16.01 -0.97 -16.42
N HIS A 214 15.99 -0.62 -15.12
CA HIS A 214 15.73 -1.60 -14.05
C HIS A 214 14.29 -2.12 -14.07
N LEU A 215 13.31 -1.30 -14.48
CA LEU A 215 11.95 -1.76 -14.71
C LEU A 215 11.87 -2.70 -15.92
N GLY A 216 12.58 -2.40 -17.01
CA GLY A 216 12.67 -3.29 -18.18
C GLY A 216 13.36 -4.62 -17.91
N LYS A 217 14.31 -4.65 -16.95
CA LYS A 217 15.00 -5.85 -16.48
C LYS A 217 14.24 -6.61 -15.39
N LEU A 218 12.91 -6.48 -15.31
CA LEU A 218 12.08 -7.36 -14.47
C LEU A 218 12.40 -8.81 -14.86
N ASN A 219 13.22 -9.47 -14.05
CA ASN A 219 13.67 -10.81 -14.33
C ASN A 219 12.55 -11.75 -13.90
N LEU A 220 11.68 -12.13 -14.84
CA LEU A 220 10.68 -13.19 -14.63
C LEU A 220 11.32 -14.59 -14.57
N ALA A 221 12.66 -14.67 -14.66
CA ALA A 221 13.37 -15.93 -14.46
C ALA A 221 13.04 -16.52 -13.09
N ALA A 222 12.71 -17.80 -13.07
CA ALA A 222 12.44 -18.54 -11.85
C ALA A 222 13.64 -18.38 -10.91
N PRO A 223 13.44 -17.93 -9.66
CA PRO A 223 14.52 -17.85 -8.70
C PRO A 223 15.10 -19.26 -8.50
N GLN A 224 16.43 -19.35 -8.32
CA GLN A 224 17.10 -20.61 -8.00
C GLN A 224 16.81 -21.00 -6.54
N TYR A 225 15.59 -21.40 -6.26
CA TYR A 225 15.18 -21.87 -4.95
C TYR A 225 15.55 -23.34 -4.74
N THR A 226 15.90 -23.68 -3.51
CA THR A 226 16.09 -25.07 -3.12
C THR A 226 14.76 -25.83 -3.21
N THR A 227 14.80 -27.15 -3.37
CA THR A 227 13.61 -28.00 -3.46
C THR A 227 12.68 -27.82 -2.26
N ILE A 228 13.23 -27.59 -1.05
CA ILE A 228 12.46 -27.29 0.17
C ILE A 228 11.67 -25.98 0.03
N GLN A 229 12.27 -24.94 -0.55
CA GLN A 229 11.63 -23.63 -0.73
C GLN A 229 10.51 -23.73 -1.77
N TRP A 230 10.71 -24.50 -2.85
CA TRP A 230 9.65 -24.78 -3.81
C TRP A 230 8.45 -25.50 -3.19
N VAL A 231 8.69 -26.51 -2.34
CA VAL A 231 7.62 -27.19 -1.60
C VAL A 231 6.90 -26.23 -0.65
N GLY A 232 7.64 -25.37 0.06
CA GLY A 232 7.07 -24.36 0.93
C GLY A 232 6.19 -23.36 0.18
N ILE A 233 6.65 -22.87 -0.98
CA ILE A 233 5.87 -21.97 -1.84
C ILE A 233 4.61 -22.67 -2.37
N ALA A 234 4.73 -23.93 -2.81
CA ALA A 234 3.60 -24.71 -3.29
C ALA A 234 2.52 -24.87 -2.20
N LEU A 235 2.92 -25.20 -0.97
CA LEU A 235 2.00 -25.36 0.15
C LEU A 235 1.33 -24.03 0.54
N LEU A 236 2.11 -22.94 0.59
CA LEU A 236 1.56 -21.59 0.84
C LEU A 236 0.58 -21.16 -0.27
N SER A 237 0.90 -21.45 -1.53
CA SER A 237 0.03 -21.12 -2.67
C SER A 237 -1.28 -21.91 -2.60
N LEU A 238 -1.22 -23.20 -2.27
CA LEU A 238 -2.38 -24.07 -2.10
C LEU A 238 -3.25 -23.59 -0.94
N LEU A 239 -2.64 -23.25 0.20
CA LEU A 239 -3.36 -22.70 1.36
C LEU A 239 -4.06 -21.39 0.97
N THR A 240 -3.39 -20.51 0.21
CA THR A 240 -3.98 -19.26 -0.27
C THR A 240 -5.18 -19.51 -1.18
N VAL A 241 -5.08 -20.46 -2.12
CA VAL A 241 -6.20 -20.85 -3.00
C VAL A 241 -7.36 -21.40 -2.18
N ILE A 242 -7.10 -22.25 -1.18
CA ILE A 242 -8.14 -22.76 -0.28
C ILE A 242 -8.84 -21.62 0.46
N LEU A 243 -8.08 -20.66 1.00
CA LEU A 243 -8.65 -19.49 1.68
C LEU A 243 -9.53 -18.66 0.75
N ILE A 244 -9.07 -18.41 -0.48
CA ILE A 244 -9.87 -17.69 -1.50
C ILE A 244 -11.16 -18.46 -1.80
N LEU A 245 -11.10 -19.78 -1.98
CA LEU A 245 -12.28 -20.61 -2.24
C LEU A 245 -13.26 -20.59 -1.07
N LEU A 246 -12.75 -20.65 0.17
CA LEU A 246 -13.58 -20.57 1.38
C LEU A 246 -14.27 -19.21 1.49
N ASP A 247 -13.53 -18.12 1.31
CA ASP A 247 -14.07 -16.76 1.35
C ASP A 247 -15.13 -16.54 0.27
N THR A 248 -14.87 -17.02 -0.94
CA THR A 248 -15.83 -16.97 -2.05
C THR A 248 -17.11 -17.75 -1.73
N LYS A 249 -16.98 -18.93 -1.10
CA LYS A 249 -18.13 -19.74 -0.67
C LYS A 249 -18.95 -19.03 0.42
N VAL A 250 -18.29 -18.42 1.40
CA VAL A 250 -18.94 -17.63 2.46
C VAL A 250 -19.68 -16.44 1.85
N PHE A 251 -19.01 -15.68 0.99
CA PHE A 251 -19.62 -14.53 0.29
C PHE A 251 -20.84 -14.92 -0.55
N ARG A 252 -20.76 -16.03 -1.29
CA ARG A 252 -21.89 -16.53 -2.10
C ARG A 252 -23.08 -16.96 -1.22
N ARG A 253 -22.81 -17.60 -0.08
CA ARG A 253 -23.83 -18.02 0.89
C ARG A 253 -24.56 -16.80 1.47
N GLU A 254 -23.84 -15.77 1.88
CA GLU A 254 -24.44 -14.53 2.41
C GLU A 254 -25.30 -13.81 1.37
N ARG A 255 -24.84 -13.75 0.11
CA ARG A 255 -25.62 -13.14 -0.98
C ARG A 255 -26.96 -13.85 -1.23
N VAL A 256 -26.97 -15.19 -1.21
CA VAL A 256 -28.20 -15.99 -1.39
C VAL A 256 -29.18 -15.79 -0.24
N ILE A 257 -28.69 -15.71 1.01
CA ILE A 257 -29.54 -15.45 2.18
C ILE A 257 -30.18 -14.07 2.09
N THR A 258 -29.38 -13.04 1.74
CA THR A 258 -29.86 -11.64 1.65
C THR A 258 -30.92 -11.47 0.54
N GLN A 259 -30.74 -12.14 -0.60
CA GLN A 259 -31.74 -12.15 -1.68
C GLN A 259 -33.04 -12.85 -1.26
N LYS A 260 -32.94 -14.02 -0.61
CA LYS A 260 -34.12 -14.76 -0.11
C LYS A 260 -34.90 -14.00 0.97
N THR A 261 -34.21 -13.24 1.82
CA THR A 261 -34.88 -12.40 2.84
C THR A 261 -35.55 -11.18 2.23
N LEU A 262 -34.95 -10.55 1.20
CA LEU A 262 -35.56 -9.41 0.52
C LEU A 262 -36.79 -9.81 -0.30
N SER A 263 -36.76 -10.98 -0.96
CA SER A 263 -37.92 -11.52 -1.68
C SER A 263 -39.07 -11.99 -0.78
N PHE A 264 -38.86 -12.07 0.54
CA PHE A 264 -39.90 -12.43 1.51
C PHE A 264 -40.59 -11.19 2.10
N ILE A 265 -39.97 -10.01 1.99
CA ILE A 265 -40.48 -8.74 2.54
C ILE A 265 -41.28 -7.94 1.49
N ILE A 266 -41.06 -8.21 0.19
CA ILE A 266 -41.84 -7.67 -0.94
C ILE A 266 -42.94 -8.67 -1.29
#